data_AF-A0A7W8YPR6-F1
#
_entry.id   AF-A0A7W8YPR6-F1
#
_cell.length_a   1.000
_cell.length_b   1.000
_cell.length_c   1.000
_cell.angle_alpha   90.00
_cell.angle_beta   90.00
_cell.angle_gamma   90.00
#
_symmetry.space_group_name_H-M   'P 1'
#
loop_
_entity.id
_entity.type
_entity.pdbx_description
1 polymer ?
#
loop_
_entity_poly.entity_id
_entity_poly.type
_entity_poly.pdbx_seq_one_letter_code
_entity_poly.pdbx_strand_id
1 'polypeptide(L)'
;MAAYNDLIAEDWVESEERKGYRVSSRLPFDQLDHIPALPKISPGYQLIVDDGFPETDIFPIEKILKEYRKLLGFNILKKSASVGI
;
A
#
# COMPACT_ATOMS: atom_id res chain seq x y z
N MET A 1 -9.29 18.40 2.22
CA MET A 1 -8.71 18.81 3.52
C MET A 1 -8.76 17.71 4.55
N ALA A 2 -9.94 17.18 4.95
CA ALA A 2 -10.11 16.20 6.04
C ALA A 2 -8.95 15.19 6.22
N ALA A 3 -8.69 14.32 5.22
CA ALA A 3 -7.70 13.24 5.31
C ALA A 3 -6.28 13.63 5.78
N TYR A 4 -5.83 14.88 5.59
CA TYR A 4 -4.54 15.33 6.13
C TYR A 4 -4.61 15.63 7.63
N ASN A 5 -5.74 16.15 8.12
CA ASN A 5 -5.96 16.39 9.53
C ASN A 5 -6.03 15.05 10.30
N ASP A 6 -6.63 14.03 9.68
CA ASP A 6 -6.76 12.69 10.25
C ASP A 6 -5.36 12.05 10.43
N LEU A 7 -4.49 12.14 9.41
CA LEU A 7 -3.09 11.68 9.47
C LEU A 7 -2.20 12.46 10.47
N ILE A 8 -2.53 13.73 10.74
CA ILE A 8 -1.86 14.55 11.78
C ILE A 8 -2.36 14.14 13.17
N ALA A 9 -3.65 13.85 13.32
CA ALA A 9 -4.25 13.43 14.59
C ALA A 9 -3.78 12.04 15.05
N GLU A 10 -3.45 11.16 14.09
CA GLU A 10 -2.87 9.83 14.34
C GLU A 10 -1.32 9.83 14.42
N ASP A 11 -0.65 10.99 14.38
CA ASP A 11 0.82 11.16 14.41
C ASP A 11 1.59 10.45 13.27
N TRP A 12 0.94 10.23 12.11
CA TRP A 12 1.62 9.72 10.90
C TRP A 12 2.35 10.84 10.14
N VAL A 13 1.89 12.09 10.27
CA VAL A 13 2.34 13.22 9.47
C VAL A 13 2.53 14.45 10.36
N GLU A 14 3.77 14.93 10.42
CA GLU A 14 4.17 16.22 10.98
C GLU A 14 3.81 17.35 9.98
N SER A 15 3.33 18.50 10.46
CA SER A 15 3.23 19.72 9.64
C SER A 15 4.36 20.69 9.98
N GLU A 16 5.13 21.11 8.97
CA GLU A 16 6.23 22.06 9.13
C GLU A 16 5.85 23.40 8.51
N GLU A 17 5.81 24.46 9.34
CA GLU A 17 5.47 25.80 8.89
C GLU A 17 6.33 26.23 7.70
N ARG A 18 5.68 26.67 6.62
CA ARG A 18 6.27 27.10 5.34
C ARG A 18 6.94 25.99 4.49
N LYS A 19 7.02 24.73 4.95
CA LYS A 19 7.51 23.60 4.13
C LYS A 19 6.43 22.57 3.78
N GLY A 20 5.34 22.50 4.52
CA GLY A 20 4.18 21.66 4.20
C GLY A 20 4.05 20.47 5.16
N TYR A 21 3.92 19.26 4.61
CA TYR A 21 3.72 18.03 5.38
C TYR A 21 4.92 17.11 5.26
N ARG A 22 5.33 16.50 6.38
CA ARG A 22 6.46 15.59 6.51
C ARG A 22 5.99 14.30 7.19
N VAL A 23 6.45 13.15 6.70
CA VAL A 23 6.13 11.86 7.32
C VAL A 23 6.80 11.76 8.69
N SER A 24 6.05 11.29 9.69
CA SER A 24 6.49 11.21 11.09
C SER A 24 7.72 10.34 11.28
N SER A 25 8.57 10.74 12.22
CA SER A 25 9.77 10.02 12.62
C SER A 25 9.53 8.83 13.58
N ARG A 26 8.29 8.58 14.01
CA ARG A 26 7.93 7.55 15.01
C ARG A 26 6.67 6.78 14.62
N LEU A 27 6.65 6.24 13.40
CA LEU A 27 5.49 5.51 12.89
C LEU A 27 5.31 4.16 13.61
N PRO A 28 4.06 3.69 13.79
CA PRO A 28 3.74 2.45 14.51
C PRO A 28 4.03 1.17 13.71
N PHE A 29 5.00 1.21 12.79
CA PHE A 29 5.68 0.02 12.29
C PHE A 29 7.06 -0.04 12.96
N ASP A 30 7.20 -0.98 13.90
CA ASP A 30 8.41 -1.12 14.69
C ASP A 30 9.64 -1.48 13.85
N GLN A 31 10.79 -1.31 14.47
CA GLN A 31 12.06 -1.87 14.02
C GLN A 31 11.96 -3.42 14.03
N LEU A 32 13.00 -4.12 13.54
CA LEU A 32 12.94 -5.55 13.20
C LEU A 32 12.86 -6.55 14.40
N ASP A 33 12.24 -6.13 15.51
CA ASP A 33 12.06 -6.86 16.77
C ASP A 33 11.08 -8.05 16.66
N HIS A 34 10.53 -8.29 15.47
CA HIS A 34 9.62 -9.39 15.16
C HIS A 34 10.22 -10.41 14.18
N ILE A 35 11.52 -10.33 13.85
CA ILE A 35 12.19 -11.44 13.17
C ILE A 35 12.18 -12.65 14.11
N PRO A 36 11.47 -13.76 13.80
CA PRO A 36 11.54 -14.96 14.61
C PRO A 36 12.97 -15.49 14.57
N ALA A 37 13.54 -15.79 15.74
CA ALA A 37 14.94 -16.18 15.85
C ALA A 37 15.27 -17.32 14.88
N LEU A 38 16.01 -16.99 13.81
CA LEU A 38 16.23 -17.90 12.69
C LEU A 38 16.82 -19.23 13.19
N PRO A 39 16.39 -20.37 12.63
CA PRO A 39 16.98 -21.65 12.99
C PRO A 39 18.49 -21.57 12.78
N LYS A 40 19.27 -22.02 13.76
CA LYS A 40 20.74 -22.03 13.67
C LYS A 40 21.18 -23.13 12.70
N ILE A 41 21.12 -22.82 11.40
CA ILE A 41 21.46 -23.74 10.32
C ILE A 41 22.95 -24.12 10.45
N SER A 42 23.23 -25.41 10.37
CA SER A 42 24.58 -25.97 10.34
C SER A 42 25.36 -25.49 9.10
N PRO A 43 26.69 -25.40 9.15
CA PRO A 43 27.49 -24.87 8.05
C PRO A 43 27.45 -25.80 6.82
N GLY A 44 26.49 -25.55 5.93
CA GLY A 44 26.25 -26.36 4.72
C GLY A 44 25.26 -25.76 3.73
N TYR A 45 24.30 -24.94 4.18
CA TYR A 45 23.38 -24.22 3.29
C TYR A 45 22.89 -22.91 3.94
N GLN A 46 23.10 -21.78 3.26
CA GLN A 46 22.59 -20.48 3.68
C GLN A 46 21.19 -20.30 3.08
N LEU A 47 20.14 -20.58 3.86
CA LEU A 47 18.77 -20.31 3.44
C LEU A 47 18.50 -18.80 3.52
N ILE A 48 18.70 -18.11 2.40
CA ILE A 48 18.26 -16.73 2.22
C ILE A 48 16.77 -16.77 1.89
N VAL A 49 15.93 -16.39 2.85
CA VAL A 49 14.50 -16.16 2.60
C VAL A 49 14.34 -14.71 2.16
N ASP A 50 14.31 -14.50 0.85
CA ASP A 50 14.05 -13.18 0.27
C ASP A 50 12.54 -13.04 0.02
N ASP A 51 11.84 -12.43 0.98
CA ASP A 51 10.43 -11.99 0.82
C ASP A 51 10.35 -10.63 0.12
N GLY A 52 11.48 -10.11 -0.38
CA GLY A 52 11.59 -8.86 -1.12
C GLY A 52 10.96 -8.95 -2.50
N PHE A 53 9.69 -8.54 -2.57
CA PHE A 53 8.89 -8.27 -3.78
C PHE A 53 8.20 -9.52 -4.38
N PRO A 54 6.86 -9.55 -4.47
CA PRO A 54 6.16 -10.62 -5.20
C PRO A 54 6.46 -10.48 -6.70
N GLU A 55 6.73 -11.60 -7.39
CA GLU A 55 7.02 -11.59 -8.82
C GLU A 55 5.92 -10.87 -9.61
N THR A 56 6.29 -9.94 -10.49
CA THR A 56 5.32 -9.26 -11.39
C THR A 56 4.56 -10.25 -12.26
N ASP A 57 5.15 -11.41 -12.49
CA ASP A 57 4.71 -12.43 -13.43
C ASP A 57 3.59 -13.29 -12.81
N ILE A 58 3.45 -13.32 -11.47
CA ILE A 58 2.27 -13.87 -10.78
C ILE A 58 1.11 -12.87 -10.66
N PHE A 59 1.28 -11.61 -11.06
CA PHE A 59 0.21 -10.61 -11.00
C PHE A 59 -0.85 -10.88 -12.09
N PRO A 60 -2.14 -11.09 -11.74
CA PRO A 60 -3.16 -11.59 -12.68
C PRO A 60 -3.73 -10.46 -13.57
N ILE A 61 -2.86 -9.78 -14.32
CA ILE A 61 -3.14 -8.56 -15.09
C ILE A 61 -4.29 -8.74 -16.09
N GLU A 62 -4.36 -9.87 -16.80
CA GLU A 62 -5.44 -10.14 -17.76
C GLU A 62 -6.82 -10.23 -17.09
N LYS A 63 -6.88 -10.87 -15.91
CA LYS A 63 -8.11 -11.04 -15.13
C LYS A 63 -8.61 -9.68 -14.61
N ILE A 64 -7.68 -8.84 -14.15
CA ILE A 64 -7.97 -7.48 -13.69
C ILE A 64 -8.43 -6.60 -14.86
N LEU A 65 -7.72 -6.60 -15.98
CA LEU A 65 -8.09 -5.84 -17.19
C LEU A 65 -9.43 -6.26 -17.79
N LYS A 66 -9.75 -7.57 -17.75
CA LYS A 66 -11.04 -8.11 -18.18
C LYS A 66 -12.20 -7.54 -17.36
N GLU A 67 -12.08 -7.58 -16.04
CA GLU A 67 -13.12 -7.05 -15.13
C GLU A 67 -13.20 -5.51 -15.18
N TYR A 68 -12.07 -4.80 -15.32
CA TYR A 68 -12.05 -3.35 -15.53
C TYR A 68 -12.78 -2.94 -16.82
N ARG A 69 -12.48 -3.57 -17.95
CA ARG A 69 -13.17 -3.31 -19.24
C ARG A 69 -14.66 -3.61 -19.17
N LYS A 70 -15.05 -4.67 -18.44
CA LYS A 70 -16.44 -5.04 -18.18
C LYS A 70 -17.17 -3.99 -17.32
N LEU A 71 -16.54 -3.47 -16.27
CA LEU A 71 -17.11 -2.39 -15.44
C LEU A 71 -17.31 -1.09 -16.23
N LEU A 72 -16.38 -0.72 -17.11
CA LEU A 72 -16.54 0.44 -18.01
C LEU A 72 -17.55 0.21 -19.14
N GLY A 73 -17.67 -1.03 -19.63
CA GLY A 73 -18.63 -1.41 -20.68
C GLY A 73 -20.07 -1.44 -20.20
N PHE A 74 -20.31 -1.69 -18.90
CA PHE A 74 -21.61 -1.44 -18.29
C PHE A 74 -21.86 0.07 -18.17
N ASN A 75 -23.06 0.52 -18.56
CA ASN A 75 -23.45 1.94 -18.58
C ASN A 75 -23.63 2.59 -17.18
N ILE A 76 -22.95 2.07 -16.14
CA ILE A 76 -22.94 2.60 -14.76
C ILE A 76 -22.56 4.09 -14.77
N LEU A 77 -21.57 4.47 -15.58
CA LEU A 77 -21.10 5.85 -15.73
C LEU A 77 -22.07 6.78 -16.50
N LYS A 78 -23.04 6.25 -17.27
CA LYS A 78 -24.04 7.10 -17.95
C LYS A 78 -25.15 7.57 -17.02
N LYS A 79 -25.36 6.89 -15.88
CA LYS A 79 -26.51 7.13 -15.00
C LYS A 79 -26.23 8.15 -13.88
N SER A 80 -24.97 8.51 -13.65
CA SER A 80 -24.55 9.61 -12.77
C SER A 80 -24.42 10.94 -13.52
N ALA A 81 -24.04 10.92 -14.81
CA ALA A 81 -23.92 12.12 -15.65
C ALA A 81 -25.26 12.75 -16.07
N SER A 82 -26.40 12.11 -15.74
CA SER A 82 -27.76 12.56 -16.10
C SER A 82 -28.61 12.96 -14.88
N VAL A 83 -27.98 13.30 -13.76
CA VAL A 83 -28.64 13.90 -12.58
C VAL A 83 -27.96 15.25 -12.34
N GLY A 84 -28.45 16.26 -13.04
CA GLY A 84 -27.79 17.56 -13.20
C GLY A 84 -28.60 18.50 -14.10
N ILE A 85 -29.86 18.70 -13.74
CA ILE A 85 -30.77 19.74 -14.23
C ILE A 85 -31.31 20.45 -12.98
#